data_AF-A0A524MYL6-F1
#
_entry.id   AF-A0A524MYL6-F1
#
_cell.length_a   1.000
_cell.length_b   1.000
_cell.length_c   1.000
_cell.angle_alpha   90.00
_cell.angle_beta   90.00
_cell.angle_gamma   90.00
#
_symmetry.space_group_name_H-M   'P 1'
#
loop_
_entity.id
_entity.type
_entity.pdbx_description
1 polymer ?
#
loop_
_entity_poly.entity_id
_entity_poly.type
_entity_poly.pdbx_seq_one_letter_code
_entity_poly.pdbx_strand_id
1 'polypeptide(L)' 'IIVNKNTIPFDKKGPVVASGIRIGTPDVTARGMTEDTMTIIAELISKVLRDRGYDQLLAEVKVTVRGLVEKYPMP' A
#
# COMPACT_ATOMS: atom_id res chain seq x y z
N ILE A 1 -3.40 0.90 4.28
CA ILE A 1 -3.09 0.72 2.84
C ILE A 1 -4.28 -0.02 2.24
N ILE A 2 -4.95 0.57 1.25
CA ILE A 2 -6.11 -0.03 0.59
C ILE A 2 -5.79 -0.12 -0.89
N VAL A 3 -5.85 -1.32 -1.46
CA VAL A 3 -5.56 -1.61 -2.87
C VAL A 3 -6.48 -2.71 -3.37
N ASN A 4 -6.58 -2.86 -4.69
CA ASN A 4 -7.41 -3.88 -5.33
C ASN A 4 -6.54 -4.99 -5.93
N LYS A 5 -6.99 -6.24 -5.76
CA LYS A 5 -6.43 -7.40 -6.46
C LYS A 5 -6.76 -7.31 -7.94
N ASN A 6 -5.77 -7.48 -8.81
CA ASN A 6 -5.95 -7.34 -10.24
C ASN A 6 -5.22 -8.47 -10.98
N THR A 7 -5.88 -9.05 -11.98
CA THR A 7 -5.24 -10.04 -12.86
C THR A 7 -4.12 -9.38 -13.65
N ILE A 8 -3.08 -10.14 -13.94
CA ILE A 8 -1.96 -9.74 -14.80
C ILE A 8 -2.00 -10.53 -16.12
N PRO A 9 -1.24 -10.14 -17.15
CA PRO A 9 -1.13 -10.94 -18.37
C PRO A 9 -0.74 -12.38 -18.05
N PHE A 10 -1.48 -13.34 -18.64
CA PHE A 10 -1.28 -14.79 -18.45
C PHE A 10 -1.45 -15.29 -16.99
N ASP A 11 -2.23 -14.58 -16.17
CA ASP A 11 -2.52 -15.00 -14.80
C ASP A 11 -3.20 -16.38 -14.78
N LYS A 12 -2.60 -17.33 -14.04
CA LYS A 12 -3.15 -18.68 -13.86
C LYS A 12 -4.24 -18.72 -12.79
N LYS A 13 -4.32 -17.69 -11.94
CA LYS A 13 -5.31 -17.59 -10.87
C LYS A 13 -6.56 -16.87 -11.37
N GLY A 14 -7.73 -17.28 -10.87
CA GLY A 14 -8.98 -16.61 -11.19
C GLY A 14 -9.09 -15.20 -10.57
N PRO A 15 -10.07 -14.37 -11.02
CA PRO A 15 -10.18 -12.95 -10.65
C PRO A 15 -10.33 -12.68 -9.15
N VAL A 16 -10.88 -13.62 -8.38
CA VAL A 16 -11.09 -13.48 -6.92
C VAL A 16 -9.78 -13.53 -6.14
N VAL A 17 -8.80 -14.28 -6.65
CA VAL A 17 -7.49 -14.44 -6.01
C VAL A 17 -6.49 -13.48 -6.64
N ALA A 18 -6.36 -13.54 -7.96
CA ALA A 18 -5.40 -12.82 -8.79
C ALA A 18 -3.93 -12.93 -8.32
N SER A 19 -3.00 -12.58 -9.20
CA SER A 19 -1.56 -12.57 -8.91
C SER A 19 -0.97 -11.16 -8.78
N GLY A 20 -1.74 -10.11 -9.08
CA GLY A 20 -1.29 -8.72 -9.02
C GLY A 20 -2.13 -7.83 -8.12
N ILE A 21 -1.62 -6.60 -7.90
CA ILE A 21 -2.32 -5.51 -7.25
C ILE A 21 -2.26 -4.26 -8.14
N ARG A 22 -3.32 -3.46 -8.13
CA ARG A 22 -3.33 -2.13 -8.77
C ARG A 22 -3.23 -1.05 -7.70
N ILE A 23 -2.29 -0.13 -7.91
CA ILE A 23 -2.03 1.01 -7.03
C ILE A 23 -2.29 2.28 -7.83
N GLY A 24 -2.93 3.27 -7.21
CA GLY A 24 -3.16 4.59 -7.77
C GLY A 24 -2.76 5.68 -6.79
N THR A 25 -2.33 6.82 -7.31
CA THR A 25 -1.94 8.01 -6.55
C THR A 25 -3.00 9.11 -6.37
N PRO A 26 -4.15 9.17 -7.09
CA PRO A 26 -5.06 10.32 -7.01
C PRO A 26 -5.49 10.71 -5.59
N ASP A 27 -5.84 9.74 -4.75
CA ASP A 27 -6.32 9.98 -3.38
C ASP A 27 -5.23 10.60 -2.48
N VAL A 28 -4.01 10.06 -2.53
CA VAL A 28 -2.89 10.58 -1.74
C VAL A 28 -2.38 11.92 -2.26
N THR A 29 -2.37 12.11 -3.58
CA THR A 29 -2.00 13.40 -4.20
C THR A 29 -3.01 14.49 -3.87
N ALA A 30 -4.32 14.19 -3.87
CA ALA A 30 -5.36 15.15 -3.48
C ALA A 30 -5.21 15.62 -2.01
N ARG A 31 -4.58 14.80 -1.16
CA ARG A 31 -4.26 15.12 0.24
C ARG A 31 -2.92 15.85 0.42
N GLY A 32 -2.22 16.18 -0.67
CA GLY A 32 -0.96 16.93 -0.64
C GLY A 32 0.30 16.07 -0.44
N MET A 33 0.20 14.74 -0.60
CA MET A 33 1.39 13.88 -0.56
C MET A 33 2.21 14.03 -1.84
N THR A 34 3.54 14.14 -1.68
CA THR A 34 4.53 14.33 -2.75
C THR A 34 5.31 13.05 -3.05
N GLU A 35 6.24 13.12 -4.00
CA GLU A 35 7.17 12.05 -4.39
C GLU A 35 7.97 11.49 -3.20
N ASP A 36 8.40 12.36 -2.28
CA ASP A 36 9.09 11.95 -1.05
C ASP A 36 8.21 11.07 -0.17
N THR A 37 6.92 11.44 -0.07
CA THR A 37 5.93 10.66 0.68
C THR A 37 5.62 9.34 -0.03
N MET A 38 5.59 9.35 -1.36
CA MET A 38 5.39 8.15 -2.17
C MET A 38 6.52 7.13 -2.01
N THR A 39 7.77 7.59 -1.84
CA THR A 39 8.91 6.72 -1.54
C THR A 39 8.67 5.96 -0.23
N ILE A 40 8.25 6.67 0.83
CA ILE A 40 7.92 6.05 2.14
C ILE A 40 6.79 5.04 1.99
N ILE A 41 5.73 5.37 1.24
CA ILE A 41 4.61 4.46 1.00
C ILE A 41 5.08 3.19 0.28
N ALA A 42 5.94 3.31 -0.73
CA ALA A 42 6.50 2.19 -1.47
C ALA A 42 7.37 1.27 -0.57
N GLU A 43 8.17 1.85 0.31
CA GLU A 43 8.96 1.11 1.29
C GLU A 43 8.09 0.31 2.25
N LEU A 44 7.01 0.92 2.78
CA LEU A 44 6.08 0.24 3.67
C LEU A 44 5.36 -0.93 2.99
N ILE A 45 4.95 -0.75 1.72
CA ILE A 45 4.36 -1.82 0.92
C ILE A 45 5.39 -2.95 0.71
N SER A 46 6.61 -2.60 0.32
CA SER A 46 7.71 -3.55 0.11
C SER A 46 8.04 -4.35 1.38
N LYS A 47 8.07 -3.69 2.55
CA LYS A 47 8.32 -4.32 3.84
C LYS A 47 7.30 -5.41 4.13
N VAL A 48 6.00 -5.11 3.96
CA VAL A 48 4.90 -6.07 4.19
C VAL A 48 4.91 -7.22 3.18
N LEU A 49 5.28 -6.98 1.92
CA LEU A 49 5.31 -8.03 0.90
C LEU A 49 6.49 -8.99 1.04
N ARG A 50 7.61 -8.55 1.65
CA ARG A 50 8.84 -9.35 1.76
C ARG A 50 8.88 -10.21 3.02
N ASP A 51 8.24 -9.78 4.10
CA ASP A 51 8.22 -10.53 5.34
C ASP A 51 7.06 -11.55 5.37
N ARG A 52 7.34 -12.74 5.89
CA ARG A 52 6.37 -13.82 6.07
C ARG A 52 5.87 -13.94 7.52
N GLY A 53 6.48 -13.19 8.46
CA GLY A 53 6.08 -13.09 9.87
C GLY A 53 5.18 -11.86 10.08
N TYR A 54 3.87 -12.07 9.98
CA TYR A 54 2.93 -10.96 9.79
C TYR A 54 2.65 -10.13 11.04
N ASP A 55 2.55 -10.71 12.23
CA ASP A 55 1.83 -10.02 13.31
C ASP A 55 2.55 -8.78 13.87
N GLN A 56 3.83 -8.91 14.24
CA GLN A 56 4.58 -7.77 14.78
C GLN A 56 4.87 -6.72 13.70
N LEU A 57 5.26 -7.16 12.51
CA LEU A 57 5.54 -6.26 11.40
C LEU A 57 4.31 -5.45 11.00
N LEU A 58 3.14 -6.10 10.90
CA LEU A 58 1.90 -5.42 10.54
C LEU A 58 1.51 -4.38 11.60
N ALA A 59 1.75 -4.66 12.88
CA ALA A 59 1.52 -3.70 13.95
C ALA A 59 2.43 -2.46 13.79
N GLU A 60 3.73 -2.65 13.56
CA GLU A 60 4.68 -1.56 13.31
C GLU A 60 4.29 -0.72 12.10
N VAL A 61 4.05 -1.38 10.96
CA VAL A 61 3.66 -0.70 9.71
C VAL A 61 2.35 0.07 9.90
N LYS A 62 1.39 -0.49 10.65
CA LYS A 62 0.13 0.21 10.94
C LYS A 62 0.35 1.48 11.74
N VAL A 63 1.26 1.48 12.71
CA VAL A 63 1.63 2.69 13.48
C VAL A 63 2.27 3.72 12.55
N THR A 64 3.23 3.32 11.71
CA THR A 64 3.90 4.23 10.76
C THR A 64 2.92 4.82 9.76
N VAL A 65 2.03 4.00 9.17
CA VAL A 65 1.00 4.46 8.23
C VAL A 65 0.07 5.47 8.90
N ARG A 66 -0.34 5.23 10.15
CA ARG A 66 -1.22 6.15 10.87
C ARG A 66 -0.56 7.52 11.08
N GLY A 67 0.68 7.53 11.59
CA GLY A 67 1.43 8.77 11.79
C GLY A 67 1.72 9.51 10.48
N LEU A 68 1.84 8.81 9.35
CA LEU A 68 1.96 9.45 8.04
C LEU A 68 0.64 10.12 7.63
N VAL A 69 -0.47 9.38 7.69
CA VAL A 69 -1.80 9.83 7.26
C VAL A 69 -2.31 11.00 8.10
N GLU A 70 -1.96 11.08 9.38
CA GLU A 70 -2.31 12.18 10.29
C GLU A 70 -1.70 13.54 9.88
N LYS A 71 -0.56 13.53 9.17
CA LYS A 71 0.07 14.76 8.65
C LYS A 71 -0.68 15.37 7.46
N TYR A 72 -1.55 14.60 6.81
CA TYR A 72 -2.25 14.99 5.59
C TYR A 72 -3.76 14.83 5.78
N PRO A 73 -4.45 15.70 6.56
CA PRO A 73 -5.88 15.53 6.84
C PRO A 73 -6.73 15.44 5.56
N MET A 74 -7.88 14.76 5.65
CA MET A 74 -8.81 14.70 4.53
C MET A 74 -9.43 16.08 4.28
N PRO A 75 -9.60 16.49 3.00
CA PRO A 75 -10.32 17.70 2.64
C PRO A 75 -11.81 17.63 2.99
#